data_AF-A0A074VAL9-F1
#
_entry.id   AF-A0A074VAL9-F1
#
_cell.length_a   1.000
_cell.length_b   1.000
_cell.length_c   1.000
_cell.angle_alpha   90.00
_cell.angle_beta   90.00
_cell.angle_gamma   90.00
#
_symmetry.space_group_name_H-M   'P 1'
#
loop_
_entity.id
_entity.type
_entity.pdbx_description
1 polymer ?
#
loop_
_entity_poly.entity_id
_entity_poly.type
_entity_poly.pdbx_seq_one_letter_code
_entity_poly.pdbx_strand_id
1 'polypeptide(L)'
;MVDFAIVLRPDDRLTSALPLTGRYIDGGVQSFNHTRYGPLTNKPIVVSIKTKPESESLREAEVQLAVWAAAHFTRLRDLLDESKAETTDLPWLPLLIAQGPQWYFLFASRSAAGTTDIWTKIEFAKASTRLGVFVSVLQLLYEWSEAQDRSWFAKHALVKG
;
A
#
# COMPACT_ATOMS: atom_id res chain seq x y z
N MET A 1 -4.21 -2.43 10.63
CA MET A 1 -5.37 -1.93 9.86
C MET A 1 -5.21 -0.43 9.71
N VAL A 2 -5.55 0.09 8.54
CA VAL A 2 -5.52 1.53 8.23
C VAL A 2 -6.95 2.06 8.11
N ASP A 3 -7.11 3.37 8.23
CA ASP A 3 -8.44 4.00 8.25
C ASP A 3 -8.89 4.32 6.81
N PHE A 4 -7.94 4.74 5.96
CA PHE A 4 -8.19 4.98 4.53
C PHE A 4 -7.07 4.38 3.68
N ALA A 5 -7.38 4.16 2.40
CA ALA A 5 -6.42 3.70 1.41
C ALA A 5 -6.70 4.33 0.04
N ILE A 6 -5.63 4.65 -0.69
CA ILE A 6 -5.71 4.85 -2.14
C ILE A 6 -5.47 3.48 -2.78
N VAL A 7 -6.31 3.15 -3.77
CA VAL A 7 -6.28 1.86 -4.44
C VAL A 7 -6.21 2.05 -5.95
N LEU A 8 -5.58 1.09 -6.63
CA LEU A 8 -5.70 0.99 -8.08
C LEU A 8 -7.12 0.58 -8.43
N ARG A 9 -7.70 1.27 -9.41
CA ARG A 9 -8.92 0.78 -10.07
C ARG A 9 -8.55 -0.44 -10.92
N PRO A 10 -9.25 -1.58 -10.75
CA PRO A 10 -8.99 -2.75 -11.56
C PRO A 10 -9.35 -2.47 -13.02
N ASP A 11 -8.41 -2.76 -13.90
CA ASP A 11 -8.61 -2.86 -15.34
C ASP A 11 -8.82 -4.34 -15.72
N ASP A 12 -8.99 -4.63 -17.00
CA ASP A 12 -9.19 -5.99 -17.50
C ASP A 12 -8.03 -6.93 -17.13
N ARG A 13 -6.81 -6.39 -17.05
CA ARG A 13 -5.61 -7.16 -16.71
C ARG A 13 -5.61 -7.56 -15.24
N LEU A 14 -5.81 -6.62 -14.33
CA LEU A 14 -5.92 -6.90 -12.89
C LEU A 14 -7.12 -7.81 -12.61
N THR A 15 -8.24 -7.60 -13.29
CA THR A 15 -9.44 -8.43 -13.14
C THR A 15 -9.17 -9.88 -13.54
N SER A 16 -8.47 -10.10 -14.65
CA SER A 16 -8.10 -11.43 -15.15
C SER A 16 -7.06 -12.14 -14.27
N ALA A 17 -6.28 -11.39 -13.49
CA ALA A 17 -5.24 -11.95 -12.64
C ALA A 17 -5.69 -12.31 -11.23
N LEU A 18 -6.80 -11.74 -10.74
CA LEU A 18 -7.31 -12.05 -9.39
C LEU A 18 -7.46 -13.57 -9.15
N PRO A 19 -7.99 -14.38 -10.10
CA PRO A 19 -8.08 -15.82 -9.94
C PRO A 19 -6.73 -16.56 -9.90
N LEU A 20 -5.64 -15.89 -10.28
CA LEU A 20 -4.28 -16.42 -10.24
C LEU A 20 -3.63 -16.18 -8.89
N THR A 21 -4.15 -15.20 -8.12
CA THR A 21 -3.73 -15.02 -6.73
C THR A 21 -4.13 -16.25 -5.92
N GLY A 22 -3.20 -16.75 -5.13
CA GLY A 22 -3.40 -17.80 -4.16
C GLY A 22 -4.51 -17.43 -3.18
N ARG A 23 -5.06 -18.45 -2.55
CA ARG A 23 -6.14 -18.29 -1.59
C ARG A 23 -5.57 -18.18 -0.19
N TYR A 24 -6.14 -17.30 0.62
CA TYR A 24 -5.89 -17.33 2.05
C TYR A 24 -6.23 -18.71 2.63
N ILE A 25 -5.28 -19.27 3.41
CA ILE A 25 -5.37 -20.62 3.99
C ILE A 25 -6.65 -20.79 4.81
N ASP A 26 -7.01 -19.81 5.63
CA ASP A 26 -8.17 -19.87 6.54
C ASP A 26 -9.40 -19.11 6.01
N GLY A 27 -9.71 -19.25 4.72
CA GLY A 27 -10.96 -18.71 4.19
C GLY A 27 -11.16 -18.80 2.68
N GLY A 28 -10.17 -19.26 1.91
CA GLY A 28 -10.33 -19.49 0.48
C GLY A 28 -10.46 -18.22 -0.38
N VAL A 29 -10.32 -17.03 0.22
CA VAL A 29 -10.48 -15.74 -0.46
C VAL A 29 -9.24 -15.42 -1.29
N GLN A 30 -9.45 -15.04 -2.54
CA GLN A 30 -8.43 -14.50 -3.43
C GLN A 30 -8.34 -12.98 -3.25
N SER A 31 -7.13 -12.44 -3.18
CA SER A 31 -6.92 -11.03 -2.89
C SER A 31 -5.54 -10.57 -3.35
N PHE A 32 -5.47 -9.37 -3.91
CA PHE A 32 -4.20 -8.66 -4.11
C PHE A 32 -3.64 -8.10 -2.80
N ASN A 33 -4.49 -7.95 -1.77
CA ASN A 33 -4.16 -7.25 -0.55
C ASN A 33 -3.99 -8.18 0.64
N HIS A 34 -3.18 -7.75 1.59
CA HIS A 34 -2.93 -8.38 2.90
C HIS A 34 -4.12 -8.28 3.88
N THR A 35 -5.34 -8.12 3.36
CA THR A 35 -6.60 -8.04 4.09
C THR A 35 -7.69 -8.79 3.33
N ARG A 36 -8.68 -9.30 4.06
CA ARG A 36 -9.84 -10.01 3.50
C ARG A 36 -11.09 -9.16 3.41
N TYR A 37 -10.96 -7.86 3.62
CA TYR A 37 -12.08 -6.95 3.47
C TYR A 37 -12.56 -6.99 2.01
N GLY A 38 -13.70 -7.64 1.77
CA GLY A 38 -14.24 -7.96 0.44
C GLY A 38 -14.18 -6.82 -0.57
N PRO A 39 -14.57 -5.58 -0.22
CA PRO A 39 -14.52 -4.44 -1.14
C PRO A 39 -13.12 -4.05 -1.65
N LEU A 40 -12.05 -4.58 -1.04
CA LEU A 40 -10.66 -4.33 -1.42
C LEU A 40 -9.99 -5.54 -2.06
N THR A 41 -10.57 -6.74 -2.10
CA THR A 41 -9.83 -7.93 -2.56
C THR A 41 -9.31 -7.79 -4.00
N ASN A 42 -10.08 -7.14 -4.87
CA ASN A 42 -9.72 -6.89 -6.26
C ASN A 42 -9.17 -5.48 -6.54
N LYS A 43 -8.90 -4.66 -5.51
CA LYS A 43 -8.40 -3.28 -5.65
C LYS A 43 -7.07 -3.15 -4.91
N PRO A 44 -5.92 -3.35 -5.58
CA PRO A 44 -4.61 -3.24 -4.92
C PRO A 44 -4.46 -1.94 -4.15
N ILE A 45 -4.14 -2.03 -2.85
CA ILE A 45 -3.82 -0.89 -2.00
C ILE A 45 -2.44 -0.38 -2.41
N VAL A 46 -2.34 0.92 -2.65
CA VAL A 46 -1.08 1.56 -3.08
C VAL A 46 -0.63 2.68 -2.16
N VAL A 47 -1.57 3.32 -1.45
CA VAL A 47 -1.24 4.24 -0.35
C VAL A 47 -2.06 3.88 0.87
N SER A 48 -1.42 3.80 2.02
CA SER A 48 -2.04 3.47 3.31
C SER A 48 -2.09 4.70 4.21
N ILE A 49 -3.26 5.01 4.76
CA ILE A 49 -3.49 6.25 5.52
C ILE A 49 -3.98 5.93 6.92
N LYS A 50 -3.26 6.42 7.93
CA LYS A 50 -3.67 6.37 9.33
C LYS A 50 -4.12 7.74 9.81
N THR A 51 -5.21 7.79 10.54
CA THR A 51 -5.73 9.00 11.18
C THR A 51 -5.53 8.93 12.68
N LYS A 52 -5.24 10.09 13.28
CA LYS A 52 -5.13 10.26 14.72
C LYS A 52 -5.77 11.57 15.16
N PRO A 53 -6.45 11.62 16.31
CA PRO A 53 -6.77 12.88 16.97
C PRO A 53 -5.50 13.70 17.25
N GLU A 54 -5.63 15.02 17.33
CA GLU A 54 -4.50 15.92 17.68
C GLU A 54 -3.88 15.58 19.05
N SER A 55 -4.69 15.06 19.97
CA SER A 55 -4.26 14.68 21.32
C SER A 55 -3.52 13.34 21.38
N GLU A 56 -3.51 12.54 20.31
CA GLU A 56 -2.91 11.20 20.32
C GLU A 56 -1.46 11.20 19.81
N SER A 57 -0.71 10.15 20.15
CA SER A 57 0.69 10.03 19.76
C SER A 57 0.85 9.66 18.27
N LEU A 58 1.63 10.46 17.53
CA LEU A 58 2.09 10.09 16.19
C LEU A 58 2.89 8.79 16.17
N ARG A 59 3.59 8.47 17.26
CA ARG A 59 4.40 7.25 17.35
C ARG A 59 3.56 5.99 17.23
N GLU A 60 2.35 6.00 17.78
CA GLU A 60 1.43 4.87 17.65
C GLU A 60 0.97 4.69 16.19
N ALA A 61 0.69 5.78 15.49
CA ALA A 61 0.32 5.72 14.07
C ALA A 61 1.47 5.17 13.22
N GLU A 62 2.71 5.60 13.49
CA GLU A 62 3.92 5.05 12.85
C GLU A 62 4.04 3.54 13.07
N VAL A 63 3.88 3.06 14.32
CA VAL A 63 3.95 1.62 14.64
C VAL A 63 2.83 0.84 13.94
N GLN A 64 1.60 1.36 13.95
CA GLN A 64 0.47 0.71 13.26
C GLN A 64 0.68 0.63 11.75
N LEU A 65 1.21 1.70 11.13
CA LEU A 65 1.56 1.71 9.72
C LEU A 65 2.74 0.78 9.41
N ALA A 66 3.72 0.66 10.31
CA ALA A 66 4.85 -0.25 10.14
C ALA A 66 4.39 -1.72 10.11
N VAL A 67 3.52 -2.11 11.04
CA VAL A 67 2.94 -3.47 11.08
C VAL A 67 2.10 -3.73 9.82
N TRP A 68 1.32 -2.74 9.39
CA TRP A 68 0.52 -2.83 8.17
C TRP A 68 1.38 -2.97 6.91
N ALA A 69 2.42 -2.16 6.78
CA ALA A 69 3.37 -2.23 5.67
C ALA A 69 4.11 -3.58 5.63
N ALA A 70 4.51 -4.11 6.79
CA ALA A 70 5.16 -5.42 6.86
C ALA A 70 4.23 -6.55 6.37
N ALA A 71 2.96 -6.54 6.78
CA ALA A 71 1.95 -7.46 6.28
C ALA A 71 1.71 -7.28 4.77
N HIS A 72 1.69 -6.03 4.29
CA HIS A 72 1.56 -5.72 2.87
C HIS A 72 2.71 -6.30 2.07
N PHE A 73 3.96 -6.08 2.48
CA PHE A 73 5.12 -6.65 1.82
C PHE A 73 5.12 -8.17 1.81
N THR A 74 4.65 -8.81 2.88
CA THR A 74 4.52 -10.27 2.91
C THR A 74 3.54 -10.73 1.83
N ARG A 75 2.39 -10.05 1.68
CA ARG A 75 1.46 -10.40 0.60
C ARG A 75 2.06 -10.15 -0.79
N LEU A 76 2.79 -9.06 -0.99
CA LEU A 76 3.45 -8.81 -2.27
C LEU A 76 4.50 -9.89 -2.59
N ARG A 77 5.21 -10.40 -1.58
CA ARG A 77 6.10 -11.56 -1.73
C ARG A 77 5.32 -12.81 -2.11
N ASP A 78 4.22 -13.11 -1.42
CA ASP A 78 3.38 -14.26 -1.76
C ASP A 78 2.89 -14.20 -3.22
N LEU A 79 2.54 -13.01 -3.72
CA LEU A 79 2.14 -12.83 -5.12
C LEU A 79 3.29 -13.11 -6.11
N LEU A 80 4.54 -12.79 -5.75
CA LEU A 80 5.71 -13.15 -6.55
C LEU A 80 5.90 -14.68 -6.58
N ASP A 81 5.74 -15.34 -5.43
CA ASP A 81 5.90 -16.78 -5.33
C ASP A 81 4.77 -17.52 -6.09
N GLU A 82 3.53 -17.04 -5.96
CA GLU A 82 2.34 -17.57 -6.66
C GLU A 82 2.44 -17.44 -8.19
N SER A 83 3.05 -16.35 -8.68
CA SER A 83 3.30 -16.10 -10.10
C SER A 83 4.61 -16.71 -10.61
N LYS A 84 5.42 -17.29 -9.73
CA LYS A 84 6.78 -17.78 -10.02
C LYS A 84 7.67 -16.71 -10.67
N ALA A 85 7.53 -15.47 -10.21
CA ALA A 85 8.34 -14.37 -10.71
C ALA A 85 9.83 -14.61 -10.38
N GLU A 86 10.72 -14.32 -11.34
CA GLU A 86 12.18 -14.48 -11.16
C GLU A 86 12.81 -13.37 -10.30
N THR A 87 12.06 -12.33 -9.96
CA THR A 87 12.54 -11.19 -9.18
C THR A 87 12.18 -11.32 -7.71
N THR A 88 13.01 -10.73 -6.85
CA THR A 88 12.67 -10.50 -5.45
C THR A 88 12.30 -9.05 -5.15
N ASP A 89 12.26 -8.18 -6.16
CA ASP A 89 12.01 -6.75 -6.00
C ASP A 89 10.56 -6.44 -5.64
N LEU A 90 10.39 -5.69 -4.56
CA LEU A 90 9.09 -5.23 -4.09
C LEU A 90 8.97 -3.71 -4.31
N PRO A 91 7.78 -3.19 -4.66
CA PRO A 91 7.56 -1.77 -4.78
C PRO A 91 7.66 -1.14 -3.39
N TRP A 92 8.14 0.09 -3.30
CA TRP A 92 8.09 0.81 -2.04
C TRP A 92 6.64 1.20 -1.73
N LEU A 93 6.30 1.38 -0.46
CA LEU A 93 4.92 1.64 -0.05
C LEU A 93 4.78 3.07 0.51
N PRO A 94 4.07 3.97 -0.19
CA PRO A 94 3.67 5.25 0.36
C PRO A 94 2.70 5.12 1.53
N LEU A 95 2.98 5.86 2.60
CA LEU A 95 2.20 5.88 3.82
C LEU A 95 1.89 7.33 4.20
N LEU A 96 0.67 7.58 4.69
CA LEU A 96 0.25 8.89 5.17
C LEU A 96 -0.26 8.81 6.61
N ILE A 97 0.04 9.86 7.39
CA ILE A 97 -0.61 10.10 8.68
C ILE A 97 -1.35 11.42 8.59
N ALA A 98 -2.65 11.43 8.92
CA ALA A 98 -3.42 12.63 9.16
C ALA A 98 -3.65 12.79 10.67
N GLN A 99 -3.13 13.87 11.25
CA GLN A 99 -3.33 14.21 12.65
C GLN A 99 -3.97 15.59 12.76
N GLY A 100 -5.27 15.64 13.09
CA GLY A 100 -6.06 16.86 12.93
C GLY A 100 -5.90 17.42 11.51
N PRO A 101 -5.48 18.69 11.33
CA PRO A 101 -5.22 19.25 10.01
C PRO A 101 -3.83 18.88 9.45
N GLN A 102 -2.91 18.32 10.25
CA GLN A 102 -1.54 18.06 9.83
C GLN A 102 -1.43 16.74 9.05
N TRP A 103 -0.68 16.78 7.96
CA TRP A 103 -0.43 15.62 7.12
C TRP A 103 1.06 15.32 7.02
N TYR A 104 1.38 14.06 7.27
CA TYR A 104 2.72 13.52 7.24
C TYR A 104 2.84 12.44 6.18
N PHE A 105 3.95 12.47 5.45
CA PHE A 105 4.34 11.46 4.50
C PHE A 105 5.44 10.58 5.10
N LEU A 106 5.29 9.27 4.93
CA LEU A 106 6.28 8.25 5.25
C LEU A 106 6.38 7.29 4.07
N PHE A 107 7.49 6.56 4.01
CA PHE A 107 7.72 5.62 2.94
C PHE A 107 8.26 4.32 3.52
N ALA A 108 7.72 3.17 3.13
CA ALA A 108 8.23 1.88 3.57
C ALA A 108 8.98 1.18 2.44
N SER A 109 10.06 0.49 2.78
CA SER A 109 10.73 -0.45 1.89
C SER A 109 10.94 -1.78 2.61
N ARG A 110 11.25 -2.83 1.84
CA ARG A 110 11.69 -4.11 2.39
C ARG A 110 13.10 -4.38 1.95
N SER A 111 13.99 -4.59 2.93
CA SER A 111 15.38 -4.96 2.66
C SER A 111 15.49 -6.39 2.15
N ALA A 112 16.61 -6.71 1.52
CA ALA A 112 16.93 -8.08 1.09
C ALA A 112 16.96 -9.09 2.26
N ALA A 113 17.25 -8.63 3.49
CA ALA A 113 17.19 -9.45 4.70
C ALA A 113 15.76 -9.74 5.18
N GLY A 114 14.74 -9.20 4.51
CA GLY A 114 13.33 -9.41 4.82
C GLY A 114 12.76 -8.44 5.86
N THR A 115 13.55 -7.49 6.37
CA THR A 115 13.12 -6.46 7.32
C THR A 115 12.33 -5.37 6.61
N THR A 116 11.26 -4.89 7.25
CA THR A 116 10.50 -3.72 6.78
C THR A 116 11.07 -2.46 7.43
N ASP A 117 11.54 -1.54 6.60
CA ASP A 117 12.11 -0.26 7.02
C ASP A 117 11.10 0.86 6.77
N ILE A 118 10.84 1.69 7.79
CA ILE A 118 10.01 2.88 7.66
C ILE A 118 10.90 4.10 7.61
N TRP A 119 10.90 4.76 6.46
CA TRP A 119 11.69 5.93 6.16
C TRP A 119 10.92 7.20 6.51
N THR A 120 11.70 8.14 7.05
CA THR A 120 11.45 9.58 7.31
C THR A 120 9.99 10.02 7.37
N LYS A 121 9.61 10.62 8.50
CA LYS A 121 8.35 11.37 8.63
C LYS A 121 8.53 12.83 8.19
N ILE A 122 7.91 13.21 7.08
CA ILE A 122 7.92 14.59 6.56
C ILE A 122 6.54 15.21 6.72
N GLU A 123 6.40 16.30 7.47
CA GLU A 123 5.19 17.13 7.43
C GLU A 123 5.16 17.90 6.10
N PHE A 124 4.15 17.65 5.25
CA PHE A 124 4.08 18.30 3.94
C PHE A 124 2.95 19.33 3.84
N ALA A 125 1.88 19.18 4.62
CA ALA A 125 0.76 20.12 4.57
C ALA A 125 -0.02 20.22 5.88
N LYS A 126 -0.71 21.35 6.02
CA LYS A 126 -1.85 21.51 6.90
C LYS A 126 -3.09 21.69 6.02
N ALA A 127 -4.04 20.78 6.07
CA ALA A 127 -5.24 20.82 5.23
C ALA A 127 -6.08 22.10 5.46
N SER A 128 -5.95 22.73 6.64
CA SER A 128 -6.62 23.99 6.97
C SER A 128 -6.00 25.25 6.37
N THR A 129 -4.73 25.22 5.96
CA THR A 129 -4.00 26.43 5.51
C THR A 129 -3.21 26.26 4.22
N ARG A 130 -2.93 25.02 3.79
CA ARG A 130 -2.15 24.68 2.60
C ARG A 130 -2.88 23.66 1.73
N LEU A 131 -4.16 23.91 1.46
CA LEU A 131 -5.00 23.00 0.68
C LEU A 131 -4.39 22.66 -0.68
N GLY A 132 -3.79 23.64 -1.37
CA GLY A 132 -3.12 23.42 -2.65
C GLY A 132 -1.99 22.38 -2.56
N VAL A 133 -1.11 22.51 -1.56
CA VAL A 133 -0.01 21.54 -1.34
C VAL A 133 -0.55 20.15 -1.01
N PHE A 134 -1.58 20.09 -0.18
CA PHE A 134 -2.24 18.82 0.16
C PHE A 134 -2.78 18.11 -1.09
N VAL A 135 -3.54 18.82 -1.92
CA VAL A 135 -4.09 18.27 -3.17
C VAL A 135 -2.98 17.85 -4.13
N SER A 136 -1.94 18.66 -4.29
CA SER A 136 -0.82 18.33 -5.19
C SER A 136 -0.07 17.07 -4.75
N VAL A 137 0.17 16.87 -3.45
CA VAL A 137 0.83 15.64 -2.97
C VAL A 137 -0.04 14.41 -3.23
N LEU A 138 -1.37 14.50 -3.03
CA LEU A 138 -2.26 13.38 -3.36
C LEU A 138 -2.29 13.06 -4.85
N GLN A 139 -2.26 14.08 -5.72
CA GLN A 139 -2.17 13.90 -7.17
C GLN A 139 -0.85 13.24 -7.58
N LEU A 140 0.27 13.69 -7.00
CA LEU A 140 1.58 13.09 -7.23
C LEU A 140 1.63 11.62 -6.79
N LEU A 141 1.03 11.29 -5.63
CA LEU A 141 0.95 9.90 -5.17
C LEU A 141 0.08 9.04 -6.08
N TYR A 142 -1.03 9.58 -6.58
CA TYR A 142 -1.86 8.89 -7.57
C TYR A 142 -1.09 8.60 -8.87
N GLU A 143 -0.44 9.62 -9.44
CA GLU A 143 0.37 9.48 -10.66
C GLU A 143 1.53 8.49 -10.47
N TRP A 144 2.22 8.59 -9.32
CA TRP A 144 3.28 7.68 -8.95
C TRP A 144 2.78 6.24 -8.86
N SER A 145 1.63 6.00 -8.21
CA SER A 145 1.06 4.65 -8.07
C SER A 145 0.56 4.07 -9.39
N GLU A 146 -0.04 4.90 -10.25
CA GLU A 146 -0.42 4.47 -11.60
C GLU A 146 0.80 4.11 -12.46
N ALA A 147 1.95 4.77 -12.27
CA ALA A 147 3.17 4.47 -13.01
C ALA A 147 3.96 3.29 -12.44
N GLN A 148 4.14 3.23 -11.12
CA GLN A 148 5.01 2.27 -10.44
C GLN A 148 4.24 1.00 -10.04
N ASP A 149 3.21 1.14 -9.20
CA ASP A 149 2.49 0.00 -8.64
C ASP A 149 1.76 -0.77 -9.74
N ARG A 150 1.02 -0.10 -10.63
CA ARG A 150 0.32 -0.78 -11.73
C ARG A 150 1.28 -1.56 -12.63
N SER A 151 2.44 -0.96 -12.94
CA SER A 151 3.49 -1.61 -13.73
C SER A 151 4.05 -2.85 -13.02
N TRP A 152 4.28 -2.75 -11.70
CA TRP A 152 4.74 -3.88 -10.89
C TRP A 152 3.71 -5.01 -10.87
N PHE A 153 2.44 -4.71 -10.57
CA PHE A 153 1.37 -5.73 -10.58
C PHE A 153 1.24 -6.37 -11.97
N ALA A 154 1.27 -5.58 -13.04
CA ALA A 154 1.14 -6.07 -14.40
C ALA A 154 2.28 -7.03 -14.81
N LYS A 155 3.51 -6.75 -14.38
CA LYS A 155 4.69 -7.57 -14.72
C LYS A 155 4.80 -8.82 -13.87
N HIS A 156 4.37 -8.75 -12.62
CA HIS A 156 4.72 -9.77 -11.64
C HIS A 156 3.51 -10.51 -11.10
N ALA A 157 2.41 -9.83 -10.77
CA ALA A 157 1.26 -10.49 -10.16
C ALA A 157 0.32 -11.20 -11.16
N LEU A 158 0.52 -11.03 -12.48
CA LEU A 158 -0.39 -11.57 -13.51
C LEU A 158 0.21 -12.72 -14.35
N VAL A 159 1.47 -13.11 -14.11
CA VAL A 159 2.12 -14.11 -14.96
C VAL A 159 1.82 -15.50 -14.40
N LYS A 160 1.01 -16.28 -15.12
CA LYS A 160 1.09 -17.74 -15.02
C LYS A 160 2.16 -18.18 -16.01
N GLY A 161 3.27 -18.72 -15.49
CA GLY A 161 4.10 -19.63 -16.27
C GLY A 161 3.28 -20.81 -16.78
#